data_AF-A0A840NDT8-F1
#
_entry.id   AF-A0A840NDT8-F1
#
_cell.length_a   1.000
_cell.length_b   1.000
_cell.length_c   1.000
_cell.angle_alpha   90.00
_cell.angle_beta   90.00
_cell.angle_gamma   90.00
#
_symmetry.space_group_name_H-M   'P 1'
#
loop_
_entity.id
_entity.type
_entity.pdbx_description
1 polymer ?
#
loop_
_entity_poly.entity_id
_entity_poly.type
_entity_poly.pdbx_seq_one_letter_code
_entity_poly.pdbx_strand_id
1 'polypeptide(L)'
;MTGKGRALLIATDGYSDDTFRQLRAPRADAEALAAVLADPAVGGYEVQTLHNPPAHEASLAIEDLFAAAWLDDLVLLYISGHGVRDDFGQLHLAMTNSRHDRLNATAVSAQFVRNQMDNTRSRRVVVVLDCCFAGAFPPGTAHRAGESVGVLSQLGGRGSAVMTSSSALEYSFESGGFASSTVVGTASPSVFTGALIEGLRSGGADRNGDGLIDVDELYDYIYEQVQAAGKPQTPGLDSQFQGRLIIAASSVAADLPPEFAHALRSPLPAVRLAIVDELSERLASGGAGSAEAARIALERLAEDGTDSIANAARAALERTGDTRRPGEAAGARIGGFQAGFVPGLSPTANLPRSAAVEQPNSAVRNSIGSYGFVAEPSGREDPVRSSGLRRKLFITAGIVAGVAAVVAVLYQAVEFAASQNAGHPSGVPQQRRTEEVRIPPGFVPLPTRQTPSADPVKCDYRPDGSERLAPEGAQASGDVPAKGIVRATINTNVGAIPAILDRSLAPCTVNSFVHLAEHGFYDSTRCSGGNVPSLVCGPVQDGLDPGFTWTEKGEFNKSAHLRGYLTMSTSDQPDFGMDFEDHQSLFAATIFGAISEEGLEVIDGKRGGSGDPDNDSLDSLMINTVDVEV
;
A
#
# COMPACT_ATOMS: atom_id res chain seq x y z
N MET A 1 -2.09 -21.31 -16.00
CA MET A 1 -3.22 -20.34 -16.01
C MET A 1 -4.05 -20.62 -17.27
N THR A 2 -5.38 -20.67 -17.18
CA THR A 2 -6.27 -21.04 -18.32
C THR A 2 -6.90 -19.84 -19.04
N GLY A 3 -6.98 -18.67 -18.40
CA GLY A 3 -7.44 -17.42 -19.01
C GLY A 3 -6.35 -16.70 -19.81
N LYS A 4 -6.76 -15.83 -20.74
CA LYS A 4 -5.85 -15.04 -21.58
C LYS A 4 -5.56 -13.68 -20.96
N GLY A 5 -4.38 -13.12 -21.21
CA GLY A 5 -4.09 -11.72 -20.93
C GLY A 5 -4.67 -10.83 -22.03
N ARG A 6 -5.36 -9.75 -21.66
CA ARG A 6 -5.85 -8.71 -22.58
C ARG A 6 -5.36 -7.36 -22.09
N ALA A 7 -4.74 -6.57 -22.97
CA ALA A 7 -4.21 -5.26 -22.61
C ALA A 7 -4.68 -4.18 -23.58
N LEU A 8 -5.13 -3.04 -23.05
CA LEU A 8 -5.37 -1.82 -23.81
C LEU A 8 -4.42 -0.73 -23.32
N LEU A 9 -3.64 -0.16 -24.23
CA LEU A 9 -2.71 0.94 -23.96
C LEU A 9 -3.19 2.18 -24.69
N ILE A 10 -3.54 3.22 -23.95
CA ILE A 10 -3.96 4.52 -24.49
C ILE A 10 -2.87 5.55 -24.20
N ALA A 11 -2.30 6.11 -25.25
CA ALA A 11 -1.29 7.15 -25.17
C ALA A 11 -1.78 8.44 -25.83
N THR A 12 -1.89 9.51 -25.05
CA THR A 12 -2.24 10.83 -25.55
C THR A 12 -1.09 11.81 -25.31
N ASP A 13 -0.40 12.17 -26.39
CA ASP A 13 0.63 13.20 -26.40
C ASP A 13 0.22 14.48 -27.12
N GLY A 14 -0.83 14.40 -27.94
CA GLY A 14 -1.34 15.47 -28.79
C GLY A 14 -2.73 15.93 -28.38
N TYR A 15 -2.90 17.22 -28.10
CA TYR A 15 -4.17 17.82 -27.67
C TYR A 15 -4.60 18.98 -28.58
N SER A 16 -5.90 19.04 -28.88
CA SER A 16 -6.50 20.10 -29.70
C SER A 16 -6.77 21.40 -28.93
N ASP A 17 -6.94 21.31 -27.62
CA ASP A 17 -7.09 22.47 -26.72
C ASP A 17 -5.70 22.88 -26.21
N ASP A 18 -5.29 24.11 -26.53
CA ASP A 18 -3.96 24.66 -26.22
C ASP A 18 -3.69 24.80 -24.71
N THR A 19 -4.72 24.71 -23.86
CA THR A 19 -4.52 24.66 -22.40
C THR A 19 -3.79 23.40 -21.96
N PHE A 20 -3.86 22.32 -22.75
CA PHE A 20 -3.12 21.10 -22.50
C PHE A 20 -1.76 21.16 -23.18
N ARG A 21 -0.70 21.04 -22.37
CA ARG A 21 0.67 20.96 -22.88
C ARG A 21 0.84 19.68 -23.70
N GLN A 22 1.42 19.78 -24.88
CA GLN A 22 1.80 18.61 -25.68
C GLN A 22 2.90 17.80 -24.97
N LEU A 23 2.76 16.47 -24.96
CA LEU A 23 3.70 15.55 -24.31
C LEU A 23 4.61 14.87 -25.35
N ARG A 24 5.54 14.02 -24.90
CA ARG A 24 6.48 13.31 -25.80
C ARG A 24 6.70 11.85 -25.46
N ALA A 25 6.68 11.54 -24.17
CA ALA A 25 6.89 10.20 -23.66
C ALA A 25 5.72 9.23 -23.95
N PRO A 26 4.42 9.62 -23.87
CA PRO A 26 3.31 8.66 -23.88
C PRO A 26 3.33 7.65 -25.02
N ARG A 27 3.58 8.10 -26.26
CA ARG A 27 3.64 7.21 -27.42
C ARG A 27 4.77 6.19 -27.33
N ALA A 28 6.00 6.67 -27.08
CA ALA A 28 7.18 5.81 -27.04
C ALA A 28 7.07 4.80 -25.88
N ASP A 29 6.56 5.25 -24.74
CA ASP A 29 6.34 4.43 -23.55
C ASP A 29 5.29 3.34 -23.81
N ALA A 30 4.15 3.69 -24.42
CA ALA A 30 3.13 2.71 -24.78
C ALA A 30 3.60 1.71 -25.84
N GLU A 31 4.35 2.15 -26.86
CA GLU A 31 4.95 1.25 -27.86
C GLU A 31 5.93 0.26 -27.21
N ALA A 32 6.77 0.73 -26.28
CA ALA A 32 7.73 -0.12 -25.58
C ALA A 32 7.07 -1.08 -24.57
N LEU A 33 6.05 -0.62 -23.84
CA LEU A 33 5.27 -1.47 -22.93
C LEU A 33 4.48 -2.53 -23.70
N ALA A 34 3.89 -2.17 -24.86
CA ALA A 34 3.18 -3.11 -25.71
C ALA A 34 4.07 -4.29 -26.12
N ALA A 35 5.33 -4.01 -26.48
CA ALA A 35 6.28 -5.04 -26.88
C ALA A 35 6.57 -6.05 -25.74
N VAL A 36 6.70 -5.57 -24.49
CA VAL A 36 6.97 -6.43 -23.33
C VAL A 36 5.72 -7.23 -22.92
N LEU A 37 4.54 -6.60 -22.93
CA LEU A 37 3.30 -7.30 -22.59
C LEU A 37 2.91 -8.36 -23.64
N ALA A 38 3.17 -8.09 -24.92
CA ALA A 38 2.87 -9.05 -25.99
C ALA A 38 3.83 -10.25 -26.03
N ASP A 39 5.02 -10.13 -25.42
CA ASP A 39 6.01 -11.22 -25.41
C ASP A 39 5.44 -12.45 -24.67
N PRO A 40 5.30 -13.61 -25.33
CA PRO A 40 4.78 -14.83 -24.71
C PRO A 40 5.62 -15.35 -23.53
N ALA A 41 6.91 -14.99 -23.46
CA ALA A 41 7.81 -15.37 -22.37
C ALA A 41 7.67 -14.45 -21.14
N VAL A 42 7.02 -13.30 -21.29
CA VAL A 42 6.82 -12.31 -20.21
C VAL A 42 5.33 -12.17 -19.91
N GLY A 43 4.59 -11.41 -20.72
CA GLY A 43 3.19 -11.11 -20.45
C GLY A 43 2.19 -12.01 -21.18
N GLY A 44 2.47 -12.38 -22.43
CA GLY A 44 1.57 -13.15 -23.28
C GLY A 44 0.19 -12.52 -23.51
N TYR A 45 0.10 -11.18 -23.46
CA TYR A 45 -1.15 -10.45 -23.64
C TYR A 45 -1.54 -10.30 -25.11
N GLU A 46 -2.84 -10.32 -25.38
CA GLU A 46 -3.41 -9.69 -26.57
C GLU A 46 -3.44 -8.18 -26.35
N VAL A 47 -2.54 -7.44 -27.01
CA VAL A 47 -2.34 -6.00 -26.79
C VAL A 47 -2.97 -5.18 -27.90
N GLN A 48 -3.81 -4.21 -27.53
CA GLN A 48 -4.28 -3.13 -28.40
C GLN A 48 -3.68 -1.80 -27.93
N THR A 49 -3.17 -1.00 -28.86
CA THR A 49 -2.62 0.33 -28.55
C THR A 49 -3.35 1.40 -29.34
N LEU A 50 -3.80 2.46 -28.67
CA LEU A 50 -4.39 3.65 -29.28
C LEU A 50 -3.51 4.86 -29.02
N HIS A 51 -3.19 5.60 -30.09
CA HIS A 51 -2.40 6.83 -30.02
C HIS A 51 -3.26 8.04 -30.40
N ASN A 52 -3.31 9.03 -29.52
CA ASN A 52 -4.14 10.24 -29.63
C ASN A 52 -5.60 9.95 -30.05
N PRO A 53 -6.31 8.98 -29.43
CA PRO A 53 -7.71 8.78 -29.77
C PRO A 53 -8.56 9.97 -29.31
N PRO A 54 -9.67 10.28 -29.99
CA PRO A 54 -10.72 11.10 -29.42
C PRO A 54 -11.46 10.33 -28.32
N ALA A 55 -12.09 11.05 -27.39
CA ALA A 55 -12.68 10.45 -26.18
C ALA A 55 -13.73 9.36 -26.44
N HIS A 56 -14.50 9.47 -27.51
CA HIS A 56 -15.50 8.45 -27.85
C HIS A 56 -14.86 7.13 -28.33
N GLU A 57 -13.76 7.19 -29.07
CA GLU A 57 -13.02 5.99 -29.49
C GLU A 57 -12.30 5.35 -28.30
N ALA A 58 -11.70 6.17 -27.43
CA ALA A 58 -11.09 5.69 -26.19
C ALA A 58 -12.13 5.00 -25.28
N SER A 59 -13.30 5.62 -25.10
CA SER A 59 -14.38 5.08 -24.26
C SER A 59 -14.89 3.74 -24.80
N LEU A 60 -15.08 3.64 -26.13
CA LEU A 60 -15.51 2.41 -26.78
C LEU A 60 -14.49 1.29 -26.60
N ALA A 61 -13.20 1.58 -26.82
CA ALA A 61 -12.15 0.57 -26.65
C ALA A 61 -12.01 0.10 -25.19
N ILE A 62 -12.20 1.00 -24.22
CA ILE A 62 -12.21 0.64 -22.80
C ILE A 62 -13.40 -0.29 -22.50
N GLU A 63 -14.61 0.05 -22.97
CA GLU A 63 -15.78 -0.80 -22.79
C GLU A 63 -15.59 -2.18 -23.45
N ASP A 64 -15.08 -2.22 -24.68
CA ASP A 64 -14.80 -3.46 -25.41
C ASP A 64 -13.78 -4.35 -24.68
N LEU A 65 -12.70 -3.75 -24.14
CA LEU A 65 -11.69 -4.47 -23.34
C LEU A 65 -12.34 -5.20 -22.16
N PHE A 66 -13.12 -4.48 -21.35
CA PHE A 66 -13.73 -5.02 -20.14
C PHE A 66 -14.88 -5.98 -20.42
N ALA A 67 -15.68 -5.72 -21.47
CA ALA A 67 -16.81 -6.56 -21.86
C ALA A 67 -16.37 -7.90 -22.49
N ALA A 68 -15.23 -7.93 -23.19
CA ALA A 68 -14.70 -9.13 -23.83
C ALA A 68 -14.04 -10.11 -22.85
N ALA A 69 -13.69 -9.67 -21.63
CA ALA A 69 -12.98 -10.46 -20.65
C ALA A 69 -13.86 -11.52 -19.97
N TRP A 70 -13.36 -12.76 -19.91
CA TRP A 70 -13.99 -13.86 -19.17
C TRP A 70 -13.42 -14.01 -17.75
N LEU A 71 -14.06 -14.84 -16.91
CA LEU A 71 -13.78 -14.98 -15.47
C LEU A 71 -12.28 -15.16 -15.12
N ASP A 72 -11.55 -15.95 -15.91
CA ASP A 72 -10.13 -16.26 -15.67
C ASP A 72 -9.16 -15.32 -16.38
N ASP A 73 -9.66 -14.48 -17.30
CA ASP A 73 -8.83 -13.56 -18.09
C ASP A 73 -8.23 -12.48 -17.19
N LEU A 74 -7.00 -12.06 -17.51
CA LEU A 74 -6.34 -10.94 -16.85
C LEU A 74 -6.48 -9.70 -17.75
N VAL A 75 -7.07 -8.65 -17.21
CA VAL A 75 -7.33 -7.41 -17.95
C VAL A 75 -6.37 -6.32 -17.48
N LEU A 76 -5.62 -5.74 -18.40
CA LEU A 76 -4.71 -4.63 -18.15
C LEU A 76 -5.13 -3.39 -18.94
N LEU A 77 -5.40 -2.28 -18.26
CA LEU A 77 -5.63 -0.98 -18.89
C LEU A 77 -4.49 -0.04 -18.51
N TYR A 78 -3.73 0.41 -19.50
CA TYR A 78 -2.68 1.42 -19.31
C TYR A 78 -3.08 2.71 -19.99
N ILE A 79 -3.00 3.83 -19.27
CA ILE A 79 -3.33 5.15 -19.80
C ILE A 79 -2.20 6.13 -19.46
N SER A 80 -1.68 6.80 -20.50
CA SER A 80 -0.65 7.83 -20.37
C SER A 80 -1.08 9.13 -21.05
N GLY A 81 -0.96 10.24 -20.31
CA GLY A 81 -1.42 11.55 -20.77
C GLY A 81 -1.68 12.53 -19.62
N HIS A 82 -2.60 13.47 -19.83
CA HIS A 82 -3.05 14.39 -18.78
C HIS A 82 -4.23 13.84 -17.99
N GLY A 83 -4.12 13.86 -16.66
CA GLY A 83 -5.23 13.66 -15.73
C GLY A 83 -5.67 15.01 -15.18
N VAL A 84 -6.95 15.35 -15.33
CA VAL A 84 -7.50 16.67 -14.99
C VAL A 84 -8.67 16.49 -14.04
N ARG A 85 -8.70 17.25 -12.95
CA ARG A 85 -9.89 17.31 -12.09
C ARG A 85 -10.84 18.39 -12.57
N ASP A 86 -12.14 18.08 -12.58
CA ASP A 86 -13.16 19.10 -12.76
C ASP A 86 -13.42 19.89 -11.46
N ASP A 87 -14.32 20.88 -11.54
CA ASP A 87 -14.68 21.73 -10.40
C ASP A 87 -15.29 20.96 -9.21
N PHE A 88 -15.71 19.70 -9.43
CA PHE A 88 -16.25 18.80 -8.41
C PHE A 88 -15.22 17.78 -7.91
N GLY A 89 -13.95 17.94 -8.29
CA GLY A 89 -12.86 17.05 -7.90
C GLY A 89 -12.86 15.69 -8.62
N GLN A 90 -13.73 15.49 -9.62
CA GLN A 90 -13.77 14.24 -10.36
C GLN A 90 -12.61 14.17 -11.35
N LEU A 91 -11.93 13.03 -11.40
CA LEU A 91 -10.82 12.82 -12.32
C LEU A 91 -11.34 12.52 -13.73
N HIS A 92 -10.79 13.24 -14.70
CA HIS A 92 -10.97 13.03 -16.13
C HIS A 92 -9.62 12.81 -16.81
N LEU A 93 -9.57 11.82 -17.69
CA LEU A 93 -8.42 11.49 -18.51
C LEU A 93 -8.57 12.21 -19.85
N ALA A 94 -7.69 13.17 -20.12
CA ALA A 94 -7.77 13.98 -21.32
C ALA A 94 -7.36 13.18 -22.57
N MET A 95 -8.12 13.36 -23.63
CA MET A 95 -8.00 12.73 -24.93
C MET A 95 -7.69 13.81 -25.98
N THR A 96 -7.41 13.43 -27.23
CA THR A 96 -6.90 14.40 -28.21
C THR A 96 -7.88 15.56 -28.50
N ASN A 97 -9.19 15.31 -28.37
CA ASN A 97 -10.26 16.28 -28.59
C ASN A 97 -10.85 16.86 -27.29
N SER A 98 -10.24 16.58 -26.14
CA SER A 98 -10.71 17.12 -24.87
C SER A 98 -10.58 18.63 -24.82
N ARG A 99 -11.57 19.26 -24.20
CA ARG A 99 -11.59 20.69 -23.90
C ARG A 99 -11.60 20.89 -22.39
N HIS A 100 -10.71 21.73 -21.88
CA HIS A 100 -10.59 21.98 -20.44
C HIS A 100 -11.90 22.51 -19.84
N ASP A 101 -12.66 23.30 -20.60
CA ASP A 101 -13.94 23.88 -20.16
C ASP A 101 -15.12 22.91 -20.29
N ARG A 102 -14.94 21.72 -20.90
CA ARG A 102 -16.01 20.75 -21.20
C ARG A 102 -15.55 19.31 -20.99
N LEU A 103 -14.83 19.03 -19.89
CA LEU A 103 -14.25 17.72 -19.57
C LEU A 103 -15.31 16.60 -19.62
N ASN A 104 -16.44 16.76 -18.93
CA ASN A 104 -17.53 15.76 -18.87
C ASN A 104 -18.01 15.25 -20.24
N ALA A 105 -17.93 16.08 -21.29
CA ALA A 105 -18.40 15.71 -22.63
C ALA A 105 -17.27 15.29 -23.58
N THR A 106 -16.01 15.61 -23.25
CA THR A 106 -14.90 15.54 -24.20
C THR A 106 -13.67 14.80 -23.67
N ALA A 107 -13.68 14.35 -22.42
CA ALA A 107 -12.67 13.53 -21.77
C ALA A 107 -13.29 12.21 -21.28
N VAL A 108 -12.45 11.26 -20.84
CA VAL A 108 -12.92 10.00 -20.25
C VAL A 108 -12.88 10.12 -18.73
N SER A 109 -14.03 10.06 -18.06
CA SER A 109 -14.05 10.12 -16.59
C SER A 109 -13.47 8.84 -15.96
N ALA A 110 -12.78 8.99 -14.83
CA ALA A 110 -12.32 7.86 -14.02
C ALA A 110 -13.52 7.03 -13.53
N GLN A 111 -14.65 7.67 -13.21
CA GLN A 111 -15.88 6.99 -12.86
C GLN A 111 -16.39 6.07 -13.99
N PHE A 112 -16.29 6.49 -15.26
CA PHE A 112 -16.63 5.63 -16.39
C PHE A 112 -15.75 4.38 -16.42
N VAL A 113 -14.43 4.53 -16.24
CA VAL A 113 -13.49 3.40 -16.16
C VAL A 113 -13.84 2.47 -15.00
N ARG A 114 -14.10 3.02 -13.80
CA ARG A 114 -14.54 2.26 -12.63
C ARG A 114 -15.81 1.45 -12.91
N ASN A 115 -16.80 2.04 -13.56
CA ASN A 115 -18.03 1.34 -13.94
C ASN A 115 -17.73 0.15 -14.88
N GLN A 116 -16.79 0.29 -15.81
CA GLN A 116 -16.40 -0.84 -16.67
C GLN A 116 -15.65 -1.94 -15.89
N MET A 117 -14.82 -1.57 -14.92
CA MET A 117 -14.17 -2.52 -14.01
C MET A 117 -15.20 -3.29 -13.16
N ASP A 118 -16.25 -2.61 -12.68
CA ASP A 118 -17.32 -3.24 -11.90
C ASP A 118 -18.16 -4.22 -12.74
N ASN A 119 -18.39 -3.86 -14.01
CA ASN A 119 -19.20 -4.63 -14.95
C ASN A 119 -18.44 -5.78 -15.62
N THR A 120 -17.11 -5.84 -15.51
CA THR A 120 -16.36 -6.94 -16.10
C THR A 120 -16.62 -8.26 -15.37
N ARG A 121 -16.62 -9.36 -16.14
CA ARG A 121 -16.74 -10.71 -15.59
C ARG A 121 -15.44 -11.19 -14.99
N SER A 122 -14.31 -10.67 -15.49
CA SER A 122 -13.02 -10.92 -14.87
C SER A 122 -12.98 -10.22 -13.51
N ARG A 123 -12.41 -10.88 -12.50
CA ARG A 123 -12.08 -10.28 -11.20
C ARG A 123 -10.57 -10.09 -11.05
N ARG A 124 -9.86 -10.03 -12.18
CA ARG A 124 -8.41 -9.92 -12.29
C ARG A 124 -8.11 -8.73 -13.19
N VAL A 125 -8.21 -7.53 -12.62
CA VAL A 125 -8.07 -6.27 -13.34
C VAL A 125 -6.88 -5.49 -12.81
N VAL A 126 -6.06 -4.97 -13.72
CA VAL A 126 -4.95 -4.07 -13.42
C VAL A 126 -5.15 -2.79 -14.22
N VAL A 127 -5.17 -1.64 -13.55
CA VAL A 127 -5.19 -0.33 -14.20
C VAL A 127 -3.89 0.41 -13.86
N VAL A 128 -3.18 0.90 -14.87
CA VAL A 128 -1.94 1.66 -14.70
C VAL A 128 -2.14 3.04 -15.31
N LEU A 129 -2.03 4.08 -14.48
CA LEU A 129 -2.18 5.47 -14.89
C LEU A 129 -0.83 6.19 -14.82
N ASP A 130 -0.19 6.35 -15.97
CA ASP A 130 0.98 7.22 -16.12
C ASP A 130 0.55 8.62 -16.57
N CYS A 131 -0.21 9.29 -15.69
CA CYS A 131 -0.80 10.59 -15.95
C CYS A 131 -0.27 11.63 -14.96
N CYS A 132 0.10 12.81 -15.44
CA CYS A 132 0.35 13.94 -14.56
C CYS A 132 -1.00 14.46 -14.05
N PHE A 133 -1.23 14.40 -12.73
CA PHE A 133 -2.45 14.93 -12.10
C PHE A 133 -2.31 16.42 -11.74
N ALA A 134 -1.80 17.21 -12.68
CA ALA A 134 -1.72 18.66 -12.50
C ALA A 134 -3.15 19.23 -12.56
N GLY A 135 -3.65 19.70 -11.42
CA GLY A 135 -4.89 20.45 -11.36
C GLY A 135 -4.84 21.60 -12.36
N ALA A 136 -5.76 21.61 -13.33
CA ALA A 136 -5.91 22.69 -14.30
C ALA A 136 -6.51 23.92 -13.59
N PHE A 137 -5.71 24.58 -12.75
CA PHE A 137 -6.07 25.82 -12.10
C PHE A 137 -5.36 27.00 -12.76
N PRO A 138 -6.08 28.09 -13.11
CA PRO A 138 -5.43 29.30 -13.60
C PRO A 138 -4.47 29.89 -12.54
N PRO A 139 -3.41 30.60 -12.94
CA PRO A 139 -2.48 31.21 -12.01
C PRO A 139 -3.21 32.22 -11.09
N GLY A 140 -3.28 31.94 -9.78
CA GLY A 140 -3.79 32.90 -8.79
C GLY A 140 -4.81 32.38 -7.78
N THR A 141 -5.30 31.15 -7.90
CA THR A 141 -6.17 30.52 -6.90
C THR A 141 -5.36 29.56 -6.02
N ALA A 142 -5.06 29.97 -4.79
CA ALA A 142 -4.44 29.11 -3.79
C ALA A 142 -5.50 28.24 -3.12
N HIS A 143 -5.40 26.92 -3.25
CA HIS A 143 -6.16 25.96 -2.45
C HIS A 143 -5.23 25.13 -1.55
N ARG A 144 -5.81 24.71 -0.42
CA ARG A 144 -5.17 24.15 0.78
C ARG A 144 -4.54 22.78 0.47
N ALA A 145 -3.37 22.53 1.04
CA ALA A 145 -2.67 21.25 0.95
C ALA A 145 -3.44 20.17 1.74
N GLY A 146 -3.88 19.11 1.07
CA GLY A 146 -4.60 17.98 1.67
C GLY A 146 -5.24 16.98 0.69
N GLU A 147 -5.46 17.35 -0.59
CA GLU A 147 -6.21 16.50 -1.55
C GLU A 147 -5.38 15.49 -2.37
N SER A 148 -4.41 14.79 -1.76
CA SER A 148 -3.64 13.73 -2.44
C SER A 148 -4.43 12.44 -2.71
N VAL A 149 -5.63 12.27 -2.14
CA VAL A 149 -6.40 11.00 -2.13
C VAL A 149 -7.61 11.04 -3.08
N GLY A 150 -7.40 11.39 -4.35
CA GLY A 150 -8.51 11.52 -5.33
C GLY A 150 -8.54 10.49 -6.46
N VAL A 151 -7.41 9.87 -6.81
CA VAL A 151 -7.33 8.98 -8.00
C VAL A 151 -7.58 7.53 -7.61
N LEU A 152 -6.84 7.05 -6.61
CA LEU A 152 -6.94 5.67 -6.13
C LEU A 152 -8.30 5.39 -5.49
N SER A 153 -8.89 6.35 -4.78
CA SER A 153 -10.24 6.25 -4.21
C SER A 153 -11.36 6.20 -5.26
N GLN A 154 -11.17 6.80 -6.43
CA GLN A 154 -12.17 6.82 -7.51
C GLN A 154 -12.12 5.56 -8.40
N LEU A 155 -10.98 4.87 -8.48
CA LEU A 155 -10.79 3.69 -9.32
C LEU A 155 -10.62 2.38 -8.53
N GLY A 156 -10.30 2.47 -7.24
CA GLY A 156 -10.10 1.34 -6.35
C GLY A 156 -11.35 0.50 -6.09
N GLY A 157 -11.16 -0.80 -5.81
CA GLY A 157 -12.26 -1.70 -5.47
C GLY A 157 -11.99 -3.18 -5.71
N ARG A 158 -12.88 -4.05 -5.20
CA ARG A 158 -12.69 -5.51 -5.12
C ARG A 158 -12.27 -6.16 -6.45
N GLY A 159 -11.25 -7.02 -6.40
CA GLY A 159 -10.78 -7.80 -7.55
C GLY A 159 -10.00 -6.96 -8.57
N SER A 160 -9.46 -5.83 -8.16
CA SER A 160 -8.66 -4.97 -9.02
C SER A 160 -7.45 -4.40 -8.30
N ALA A 161 -6.43 -4.04 -9.07
CA ALA A 161 -5.32 -3.24 -8.62
C ALA A 161 -5.17 -2.01 -9.52
N VAL A 162 -4.92 -0.86 -8.92
CA VAL A 162 -4.74 0.42 -9.61
C VAL A 162 -3.39 1.01 -9.20
N MET A 163 -2.52 1.22 -10.18
CA MET A 163 -1.20 1.83 -9.99
C MET A 163 -1.16 3.20 -10.67
N THR A 164 -0.60 4.20 -9.98
CA THR A 164 -0.49 5.57 -10.50
C THR A 164 0.95 6.05 -10.46
N SER A 165 1.36 6.80 -11.47
CA SER A 165 2.75 7.27 -11.56
C SER A 165 3.08 8.39 -10.57
N SER A 166 2.13 9.21 -10.13
CA SER A 166 2.34 10.27 -9.13
C SER A 166 1.18 10.36 -8.13
N SER A 167 1.50 10.78 -6.90
CA SER A 167 0.49 11.24 -5.93
C SER A 167 -0.04 12.62 -6.35
N ALA A 168 -1.28 12.96 -6.01
CA ALA A 168 -1.94 14.18 -6.51
C ALA A 168 -1.36 15.51 -5.99
N LEU A 169 -0.27 15.49 -5.21
CA LEU A 169 0.40 16.69 -4.66
C LEU A 169 1.57 17.19 -5.54
N GLU A 170 2.06 16.37 -6.47
CA GLU A 170 3.29 16.67 -7.19
C GLU A 170 3.02 17.44 -8.49
N TYR A 171 2.64 18.71 -8.37
CA TYR A 171 3.01 19.78 -9.33
C TYR A 171 2.77 21.21 -8.81
N SER A 172 2.68 21.42 -7.49
CA SER A 172 2.54 22.76 -6.91
C SER A 172 3.87 23.45 -6.59
N PHE A 173 4.94 23.22 -7.36
CA PHE A 173 6.20 23.99 -7.25
C PHE A 173 6.96 24.12 -8.60
N GLU A 174 6.29 24.60 -9.66
CA GLU A 174 6.98 25.28 -10.76
C GLU A 174 6.30 26.63 -11.01
N SER A 175 6.57 27.59 -10.12
CA SER A 175 6.28 29.00 -10.40
C SER A 175 7.52 29.66 -11.00
N GLY A 176 7.47 29.94 -12.30
CA GLY A 176 8.23 31.03 -12.90
C GLY A 176 9.02 30.69 -14.16
N GLY A 177 8.40 30.87 -15.34
CA GLY A 177 9.15 30.92 -16.60
C GLY A 177 8.29 30.91 -17.84
N PHE A 178 7.93 32.10 -18.35
CA PHE A 178 7.41 32.27 -19.71
C PHE A 178 8.42 31.77 -20.76
N ALA A 179 7.91 31.01 -21.72
CA ALA A 179 8.38 30.78 -23.09
C ALA A 179 9.83 30.30 -23.32
N SER A 180 9.95 29.10 -23.92
CA SER A 180 10.72 28.99 -25.17
C SER A 180 10.22 27.82 -26.02
N SER A 181 9.58 28.17 -27.14
CA SER A 181 9.41 27.26 -28.26
C SER A 181 10.78 27.04 -28.88
N THR A 182 11.25 25.80 -28.89
CA THR A 182 12.11 25.14 -29.89
C THR A 182 12.67 23.91 -29.19
N VAL A 183 12.26 22.70 -29.60
CA VAL A 183 13.01 21.52 -29.15
C VAL A 183 13.19 20.54 -30.30
N VAL A 184 14.42 20.53 -30.80
CA VAL A 184 15.04 19.42 -31.50
C VAL A 184 15.58 18.49 -30.41
N GLY A 185 15.11 17.23 -30.35
CA GLY A 185 15.61 16.22 -29.42
C GLY A 185 14.65 15.04 -29.22
N THR A 186 15.19 13.83 -29.17
CA THR A 186 14.49 12.55 -28.97
C THR A 186 13.74 12.50 -27.64
N ALA A 187 12.55 11.89 -27.61
CA ALA A 187 11.74 11.75 -26.40
C ALA A 187 12.46 10.88 -25.36
N SER A 188 12.68 11.41 -24.15
CA SER A 188 13.12 10.61 -23.01
C SER A 188 11.93 9.87 -22.40
N PRO A 189 12.05 8.57 -22.06
CA PRO A 189 10.96 7.80 -21.44
C PRO A 189 10.48 8.38 -20.10
N SER A 190 9.21 8.12 -19.74
CA SER A 190 8.73 8.32 -18.38
C SER A 190 9.57 7.48 -17.40
N VAL A 191 9.88 8.02 -16.21
CA VAL A 191 10.67 7.27 -15.21
C VAL A 191 9.85 6.12 -14.65
N PHE A 192 8.59 6.38 -14.33
CA PHE A 192 7.66 5.35 -13.89
C PHE A 192 7.46 4.25 -14.94
N THR A 193 7.10 4.63 -16.18
CA THR A 193 6.88 3.61 -17.23
C THR A 193 8.17 2.93 -17.67
N GLY A 194 9.30 3.64 -17.62
CA GLY A 194 10.62 3.05 -17.82
C GLY A 194 10.94 1.97 -16.79
N ALA A 195 10.67 2.22 -15.50
CA ALA A 195 10.84 1.23 -14.44
C ALA A 195 9.87 0.06 -14.59
N LEU A 196 8.60 0.31 -14.95
CA LEU A 196 7.62 -0.74 -15.25
C LEU A 196 8.10 -1.66 -16.37
N ILE A 197 8.55 -1.08 -17.48
CA ILE A 197 9.06 -1.84 -18.64
C ILE A 197 10.30 -2.65 -18.25
N GLU A 198 11.25 -2.04 -17.54
CA GLU A 198 12.49 -2.71 -17.15
C GLU A 198 12.23 -3.85 -16.15
N GLY A 199 11.37 -3.65 -15.16
CA GLY A 199 11.02 -4.67 -14.17
C GLY A 199 10.38 -5.89 -14.80
N LEU A 200 9.47 -5.68 -15.76
CA LEU A 200 8.83 -6.76 -16.53
C LEU A 200 9.81 -7.45 -17.48
N ARG A 201 10.60 -6.67 -18.23
CA ARG A 201 11.52 -7.22 -19.26
C ARG A 201 12.67 -8.01 -18.66
N SER A 202 13.32 -7.45 -17.65
CA SER A 202 14.49 -8.05 -17.00
C SER A 202 14.12 -9.17 -16.02
N GLY A 203 12.85 -9.24 -15.60
CA GLY A 203 12.44 -10.06 -14.47
C GLY A 203 12.90 -9.50 -13.12
N GLY A 204 13.49 -8.30 -13.08
CA GLY A 204 13.94 -7.62 -11.86
C GLY A 204 12.84 -7.41 -10.83
N ALA A 205 11.58 -7.36 -11.28
CA ALA A 205 10.41 -7.25 -10.42
C ALA A 205 10.01 -8.57 -9.73
N ASP A 206 10.55 -9.74 -10.10
CA ASP A 206 10.32 -11.00 -9.37
C ASP A 206 11.20 -11.03 -8.11
N ARG A 207 10.66 -10.50 -7.01
CA ARG A 207 11.37 -10.28 -5.73
C ARG A 207 11.46 -11.54 -4.89
N ASN A 208 10.41 -12.36 -4.92
CA ASN A 208 10.39 -13.64 -4.21
C ASN A 208 11.13 -14.76 -4.98
N GLY A 209 11.49 -14.51 -6.24
CA GLY A 209 12.26 -15.38 -7.10
C GLY A 209 11.49 -16.62 -7.53
N ASP A 210 10.15 -16.61 -7.52
CA ASP A 210 9.31 -17.76 -7.86
C ASP A 210 9.09 -17.94 -9.37
N GLY A 211 9.60 -17.01 -10.17
CA GLY A 211 9.48 -17.01 -11.62
C GLY A 211 8.23 -16.31 -12.15
N LEU A 212 7.43 -15.73 -11.27
CA LEU A 212 6.26 -14.93 -11.58
C LEU A 212 6.47 -13.51 -11.03
N ILE A 213 5.78 -12.55 -11.63
CA ILE A 213 5.77 -11.16 -11.16
C ILE A 213 4.32 -10.85 -10.82
N ASP A 214 4.03 -10.64 -9.53
CA ASP A 214 2.73 -10.11 -9.10
C ASP A 214 2.71 -8.58 -9.05
N VAL A 215 1.49 -8.02 -8.88
CA VAL A 215 1.27 -6.56 -8.82
C VAL A 215 2.12 -5.90 -7.73
N ASP A 216 2.19 -6.53 -6.56
CA ASP A 216 2.79 -5.94 -5.37
C ASP A 216 4.31 -5.91 -5.55
N GLU A 217 4.90 -7.01 -6.04
CA GLU A 217 6.34 -7.05 -6.36
C GLU A 217 6.72 -6.07 -7.48
N LEU A 218 5.87 -5.94 -8.50
CA LEU A 218 6.06 -4.98 -9.57
C LEU A 218 6.00 -3.55 -9.06
N TYR A 219 5.06 -3.25 -8.17
CA TYR A 219 4.95 -1.94 -7.54
C TYR A 219 6.19 -1.61 -6.70
N ASP A 220 6.64 -2.52 -5.84
CA ASP A 220 7.82 -2.33 -5.00
C ASP A 220 9.06 -2.06 -5.86
N TYR A 221 9.22 -2.80 -6.96
CA TYR A 221 10.27 -2.54 -7.94
C TYR A 221 10.18 -1.15 -8.55
N ILE A 222 9.00 -0.76 -9.04
CA ILE A 222 8.81 0.55 -9.65
C ILE A 222 9.07 1.67 -8.64
N TYR A 223 8.56 1.53 -7.41
CA TYR A 223 8.74 2.49 -6.34
C TYR A 223 10.24 2.71 -6.06
N GLU A 224 11.01 1.65 -5.84
CA GLU A 224 12.46 1.75 -5.62
C GLU A 224 13.19 2.42 -6.78
N GLN A 225 12.89 2.06 -8.03
CA GLN A 225 13.55 2.65 -9.20
C GLN A 225 13.22 4.14 -9.36
N VAL A 226 11.97 4.53 -9.10
CA VAL A 226 11.56 5.94 -9.16
C VAL A 226 12.23 6.75 -8.06
N GLN A 227 12.32 6.22 -6.83
CA GLN A 227 13.03 6.86 -5.73
C GLN A 227 14.53 7.00 -6.02
N ALA A 228 15.16 5.95 -6.57
CA ALA A 228 16.57 5.96 -6.94
C ALA A 228 16.89 6.97 -8.05
N ALA A 229 15.94 7.21 -8.97
CA ALA A 229 16.08 8.23 -10.01
C ALA A 229 16.06 9.68 -9.48
N GLY A 230 15.71 9.88 -8.19
CA GLY A 230 15.78 11.18 -7.51
C GLY A 230 14.81 12.24 -8.05
N LYS A 231 13.72 11.81 -8.70
CA LYS A 231 12.66 12.72 -9.17
C LYS A 231 11.56 12.87 -8.12
N PRO A 232 10.88 14.03 -8.05
CA PRO A 232 9.72 14.25 -7.18
C PRO A 232 8.50 13.55 -7.78
N GLN A 233 8.53 12.21 -7.76
CA GLN A 233 7.48 11.33 -8.23
C GLN A 233 7.27 10.26 -7.17
N THR A 234 6.06 10.18 -6.63
CA THR A 234 5.66 9.17 -5.64
C THR A 234 4.60 8.27 -6.26
N PRO A 235 4.98 7.09 -6.76
CA PRO A 235 4.01 6.11 -7.26
C PRO A 235 3.02 5.71 -6.17
N GLY A 236 1.81 5.33 -6.57
CA GLY A 236 0.77 4.85 -5.66
C GLY A 236 0.17 3.54 -6.14
N LEU A 237 -0.30 2.72 -5.20
CA LEU A 237 -1.00 1.46 -5.45
C LEU A 237 -2.23 1.37 -4.55
N ASP A 238 -3.38 1.03 -5.14
CA ASP A 238 -4.51 0.44 -4.42
C ASP A 238 -4.72 -0.98 -4.95
N SER A 239 -4.56 -1.97 -4.09
CA SER A 239 -4.71 -3.39 -4.42
C SER A 239 -5.76 -4.01 -3.52
N GLN A 240 -6.90 -4.38 -4.12
CA GLN A 240 -8.07 -4.93 -3.40
C GLN A 240 -8.37 -6.35 -3.92
N PHE A 241 -7.31 -7.13 -4.16
CA PHE A 241 -7.38 -8.51 -4.65
C PHE A 241 -7.05 -9.50 -3.53
N GLN A 242 -7.76 -10.63 -3.46
CA GLN A 242 -7.46 -11.69 -2.50
C GLN A 242 -6.45 -12.67 -3.10
N GLY A 243 -5.28 -12.78 -2.48
CA GLY A 243 -4.16 -13.58 -2.97
C GLY A 243 -3.26 -12.79 -3.93
N ARG A 244 -2.48 -13.47 -4.76
CA ARG A 244 -1.53 -12.82 -5.67
C ARG A 244 -2.14 -12.61 -7.05
N LEU A 245 -2.07 -11.38 -7.55
CA LEU A 245 -2.47 -11.05 -8.91
C LEU A 245 -1.22 -11.05 -9.82
N ILE A 246 -0.95 -12.20 -10.43
CA ILE A 246 0.20 -12.37 -11.34
C ILE A 246 -0.02 -11.56 -12.61
N ILE A 247 0.94 -10.69 -12.97
CA ILE A 247 0.91 -9.84 -14.17
C ILE A 247 1.78 -10.40 -15.30
N ALA A 248 2.92 -11.02 -14.97
CA ALA A 248 3.87 -11.55 -15.95
C ALA A 248 4.63 -12.75 -15.39
N ALA A 249 5.24 -13.52 -16.30
CA ALA A 249 6.33 -14.43 -15.96
C ALA A 249 7.66 -13.67 -15.95
N SER A 250 8.55 -14.07 -15.06
CA SER A 250 9.94 -13.62 -15.07
C SER A 250 10.71 -14.39 -16.13
N SER A 251 11.26 -13.69 -17.11
CA SER A 251 12.10 -14.27 -18.17
C SER A 251 13.34 -15.00 -17.61
N VAL A 252 13.79 -14.63 -16.41
CA VAL A 252 14.92 -15.27 -15.69
C VAL A 252 14.59 -16.71 -15.27
N ALA A 253 13.34 -17.01 -14.94
CA ALA A 253 12.93 -18.36 -14.53
C ALA A 253 12.56 -19.26 -15.71
N ALA A 254 12.25 -18.70 -16.87
CA ALA A 254 11.94 -19.48 -18.07
C ALA A 254 13.17 -20.16 -18.69
N ASP A 255 14.36 -19.56 -18.52
CA ASP A 255 15.63 -20.04 -19.10
C ASP A 255 16.52 -20.82 -18.11
N LEU A 256 16.16 -20.86 -16.82
CA LEU A 256 16.79 -21.72 -15.82
C LEU A 256 15.96 -23.00 -15.59
N PRO A 257 16.60 -24.17 -15.45
CA PRO A 257 15.86 -25.38 -15.10
C PRO A 257 15.12 -25.23 -13.75
N PRO A 258 13.92 -25.81 -13.57
CA PRO A 258 13.12 -25.66 -12.34
C PRO A 258 13.86 -26.03 -11.05
N GLU A 259 14.80 -26.97 -11.12
CA GLU A 259 15.63 -27.41 -10.01
C GLU A 259 16.60 -26.30 -9.50
N PHE A 260 16.99 -25.35 -10.35
CA PHE A 260 17.84 -24.22 -10.00
C PHE A 260 17.06 -23.19 -9.20
N ALA A 261 15.82 -22.93 -9.63
CA ALA A 261 14.91 -22.03 -8.92
C ALA A 261 14.62 -22.55 -7.49
N HIS A 262 14.46 -23.86 -7.32
CA HIS A 262 14.33 -24.48 -6.00
C HIS A 262 15.61 -24.36 -5.16
N ALA A 263 16.79 -24.59 -5.76
CA ALA A 263 18.06 -24.49 -5.07
C ALA A 263 18.36 -23.05 -4.60
N LEU A 264 18.05 -22.04 -5.41
CA LEU A 264 18.19 -20.62 -5.08
C LEU A 264 17.33 -20.21 -3.87
N ARG A 265 16.12 -20.76 -3.76
CA ARG A 265 15.17 -20.50 -2.66
C ARG A 265 15.37 -21.41 -1.44
N SER A 266 16.37 -22.28 -1.44
CA SER A 266 16.56 -23.24 -0.35
C SER A 266 16.89 -22.51 0.97
N PRO A 267 16.26 -22.88 2.09
CA PRO A 267 16.61 -22.33 3.41
C PRO A 267 17.99 -22.81 3.88
N LEU A 268 18.57 -23.82 3.21
CA LEU A 268 19.87 -24.39 3.55
C LEU A 268 20.98 -23.62 2.80
N PRO A 269 21.87 -22.88 3.49
CA PRO A 269 22.94 -22.13 2.85
C PRO A 269 23.87 -22.99 1.98
N ALA A 270 24.06 -24.26 2.36
CA ALA A 270 24.88 -25.21 1.59
C ALA A 270 24.30 -25.48 0.19
N VAL A 271 22.98 -25.48 0.03
CA VAL A 271 22.31 -25.72 -1.26
C VAL A 271 22.44 -24.49 -2.16
N ARG A 272 22.25 -23.30 -1.60
CA ARG A 272 22.46 -22.02 -2.32
C ARG A 272 23.92 -21.78 -2.68
N LEU A 273 24.86 -22.26 -1.87
CA LEU A 273 26.28 -22.17 -2.21
C LEU A 273 26.63 -23.14 -3.35
N ALA A 274 26.07 -24.35 -3.34
CA ALA A 274 26.33 -25.36 -4.37
C ALA A 274 25.83 -24.93 -5.76
N ILE A 275 24.73 -24.16 -5.84
CA ILE A 275 24.19 -23.72 -7.14
C ILE A 275 25.04 -22.61 -7.80
N VAL A 276 25.89 -21.91 -7.04
CA VAL A 276 26.76 -20.84 -7.58
C VAL A 276 27.70 -21.36 -8.66
N ASP A 277 28.32 -22.52 -8.44
CA ASP A 277 29.27 -23.08 -9.42
C ASP A 277 28.56 -23.53 -10.70
N GLU A 278 27.36 -24.11 -10.57
CA GLU A 278 26.55 -24.54 -11.70
C GLU A 278 26.00 -23.34 -12.51
N LEU A 279 25.62 -22.25 -11.84
CA LEU A 279 25.28 -20.98 -12.50
C LEU A 279 26.50 -20.36 -13.19
N SER A 280 27.69 -20.44 -12.58
CA SER A 280 28.93 -19.96 -13.18
C SER A 280 29.27 -20.71 -14.47
N GLU A 281 29.04 -22.03 -14.50
CA GLU A 281 29.26 -22.85 -15.69
C GLU A 281 28.26 -22.51 -16.81
N ARG A 282 26.99 -22.28 -16.46
CA ARG A 282 25.96 -21.82 -17.41
C ARG A 282 26.23 -20.41 -17.94
N LEU A 283 26.74 -19.51 -17.11
CA LEU A 283 27.19 -18.20 -17.55
C LEU A 283 28.32 -18.30 -18.58
N ALA A 284 29.25 -19.25 -18.38
CA ALA A 284 30.39 -19.45 -19.28
C ALA A 284 30.06 -20.22 -20.57
N SER A 285 29.08 -21.13 -20.54
CA SER A 285 28.88 -22.13 -21.60
C SER A 285 27.44 -22.26 -22.12
N GLY A 286 26.48 -21.55 -21.51
CA GLY A 286 25.07 -21.57 -21.88
C GLY A 286 24.75 -20.78 -23.17
N GLY A 287 23.56 -21.02 -23.74
CA GLY A 287 23.01 -20.15 -24.78
C GLY A 287 22.70 -18.75 -24.22
N ALA A 288 22.55 -17.74 -25.09
CA ALA A 288 22.44 -16.33 -24.67
C ALA A 288 21.38 -16.09 -23.56
N GLY A 289 20.22 -16.75 -23.62
CA GLY A 289 19.19 -16.66 -22.58
C GLY A 289 19.60 -17.33 -21.26
N SER A 290 20.12 -18.57 -21.31
CA SER A 290 20.59 -19.28 -20.10
C SER A 290 21.81 -18.64 -19.45
N ALA A 291 22.70 -18.02 -20.22
CA ALA A 291 23.85 -17.29 -19.70
C ALA A 291 23.39 -16.01 -18.99
N GLU A 292 22.46 -15.27 -19.59
CA GLU A 292 21.90 -14.06 -18.99
C GLU A 292 21.08 -14.36 -17.72
N ALA A 293 20.25 -15.40 -17.73
CA ALA A 293 19.51 -15.84 -16.55
C ALA A 293 20.45 -16.30 -15.43
N ALA A 294 21.55 -16.99 -15.77
CA ALA A 294 22.58 -17.37 -14.81
C ALA A 294 23.33 -16.16 -14.24
N ARG A 295 23.61 -15.14 -15.07
CA ARG A 295 24.19 -13.85 -14.66
C ARG A 295 23.32 -13.17 -13.61
N ILE A 296 22.04 -12.97 -13.92
CA ILE A 296 21.09 -12.30 -13.04
C ILE A 296 20.95 -13.06 -11.71
N ALA A 297 20.89 -14.39 -11.75
CA ALA A 297 20.84 -15.20 -10.53
C ALA A 297 22.11 -15.03 -9.66
N LEU A 298 23.29 -14.96 -10.27
CA LEU A 298 24.55 -14.70 -9.57
C LEU A 298 24.62 -13.28 -9.00
N GLU A 299 24.13 -12.28 -9.72
CA GLU A 299 24.05 -10.89 -9.23
C GLU A 299 23.15 -10.79 -7.99
N ARG A 300 21.98 -11.44 -8.01
CA ARG A 300 21.08 -11.50 -6.83
C ARG A 300 21.75 -12.17 -5.63
N LEU A 301 22.41 -13.31 -5.84
CA LEU A 301 23.15 -13.98 -4.75
C LEU A 301 24.29 -13.12 -4.21
N ALA A 302 24.90 -12.27 -5.04
CA ALA A 302 25.93 -11.32 -4.65
C ALA A 302 25.40 -10.14 -3.83
N GLU A 303 24.12 -9.77 -3.98
CA GLU A 303 23.48 -8.67 -3.25
C GLU A 303 22.81 -9.16 -1.96
N ASP A 304 21.98 -10.20 -2.05
CA ASP A 304 21.08 -10.65 -0.97
C ASP A 304 21.58 -11.91 -0.22
N GLY A 305 22.70 -12.48 -0.67
CA GLY A 305 23.29 -13.66 -0.05
C GLY A 305 23.95 -13.38 1.30
N THR A 306 23.99 -14.38 2.18
CA THR A 306 24.90 -14.36 3.34
C THR A 306 26.34 -14.18 2.87
N ASP A 307 27.21 -13.57 3.66
CA ASP A 307 28.61 -13.22 3.28
C ASP A 307 29.34 -14.28 2.45
N SER A 308 29.24 -15.56 2.81
CA SER A 308 29.87 -16.67 2.10
C SER A 308 29.32 -16.91 0.68
N ILE A 309 27.99 -16.84 0.52
CA ILE A 309 27.29 -17.03 -0.75
C ILE A 309 27.51 -15.81 -1.64
N ALA A 310 27.39 -14.61 -1.07
CA ALA A 310 27.59 -13.36 -1.79
C ALA A 310 29.02 -13.25 -2.34
N ASN A 311 30.03 -13.62 -1.54
CA ASN A 311 31.42 -13.64 -2.00
C ASN A 311 31.66 -14.70 -3.10
N ALA A 312 31.05 -15.89 -2.99
CA ALA A 312 31.16 -16.92 -4.01
C ALA A 312 30.53 -16.48 -5.34
N ALA A 313 29.36 -15.83 -5.28
CA ALA A 313 28.66 -15.33 -6.46
C ALA A 313 29.43 -14.19 -7.15
N ARG A 314 29.98 -13.24 -6.38
CA ARG A 314 30.88 -12.18 -6.92
C ARG A 314 32.10 -12.79 -7.61
N ALA A 315 32.74 -13.78 -6.98
CA ALA A 315 33.87 -14.48 -7.58
C ALA A 315 33.49 -15.24 -8.87
N ALA A 316 32.28 -15.77 -8.98
CA ALA A 316 31.77 -16.40 -10.19
C ALA A 316 31.59 -15.41 -11.36
N LEU A 317 31.05 -14.21 -11.07
CA LEU A 317 30.92 -13.12 -12.04
C LEU A 317 32.29 -12.59 -12.51
N GLU A 318 33.24 -12.44 -11.59
CA GLU A 318 34.60 -12.00 -11.92
C GLU A 318 35.36 -13.01 -12.79
N ARG A 319 35.20 -14.33 -12.52
CA ARG A 319 35.86 -15.41 -13.28
C ARG A 319 35.47 -15.45 -14.76
N THR A 320 34.26 -15.01 -15.09
CA THR A 320 33.74 -15.01 -16.47
C THR A 320 34.07 -13.72 -17.23
N GLY A 321 34.78 -12.78 -16.60
CA GLY A 321 35.23 -11.53 -17.23
C GLY A 321 34.13 -10.47 -17.37
N ASP A 322 32.99 -10.68 -16.72
CA ASP A 322 31.85 -9.75 -16.76
C ASP A 322 31.86 -8.87 -15.50
N THR A 323 32.79 -7.92 -15.45
CA THR A 323 32.85 -6.92 -14.37
C THR A 323 32.03 -5.69 -14.75
N ARG A 324 30.70 -5.76 -14.66
CA ARG A 324 29.89 -4.56 -14.38
C ARG A 324 29.70 -4.44 -12.88
N ARG A 325 29.91 -3.23 -12.35
CA ARG A 325 29.58 -2.95 -10.96
C ARG A 325 28.06 -2.94 -10.79
N PRO A 326 27.52 -3.44 -9.67
CA PRO A 326 26.15 -3.17 -9.28
C PRO A 326 25.95 -1.65 -9.25
N GLY A 327 25.07 -1.13 -10.10
CA GLY A 327 24.77 0.30 -10.23
C GLY A 327 25.26 1.02 -11.49
N GLU A 328 25.84 0.33 -12.49
CA GLU A 328 26.24 0.98 -13.75
C GLU A 328 25.62 0.33 -15.01
N ALA A 329 24.33 0.61 -15.22
CA ALA A 329 23.67 0.58 -16.53
C ALA A 329 22.75 1.84 -16.59
N ALA A 330 22.75 2.71 -17.58
CA ALA A 330 23.25 2.64 -18.95
C ALA A 330 23.91 3.97 -19.37
N GLY A 331 25.20 3.89 -19.72
CA GLY A 331 25.97 4.96 -20.34
C GLY A 331 26.88 4.42 -21.43
N ALA A 332 26.40 3.49 -22.27
CA ALA A 332 27.20 2.95 -23.36
C ALA A 332 27.00 3.77 -24.64
N ARG A 333 28.07 4.47 -24.99
CA ARG A 333 28.28 5.28 -26.20
C ARG A 333 27.98 4.46 -27.46
N ILE A 334 27.07 4.97 -28.31
CA ILE A 334 26.94 4.51 -29.69
C ILE A 334 28.15 5.03 -30.48
N GLY A 335 29.16 4.17 -30.64
CA GLY A 335 30.20 4.33 -31.64
C GLY A 335 29.58 4.26 -33.04
N GLY A 336 29.91 5.25 -33.86
CA GLY A 336 29.27 5.51 -35.14
C GLY A 336 29.25 4.32 -36.10
N PHE A 337 28.06 4.03 -36.60
CA PHE A 337 27.88 3.38 -37.90
C PHE A 337 27.47 4.45 -38.90
N GLN A 338 28.36 4.76 -39.83
CA GLN A 338 28.01 5.51 -41.05
C GLN A 338 27.11 4.62 -41.90
N ALA A 339 25.81 4.91 -41.93
CA ALA A 339 24.92 4.39 -42.95
C ALA A 339 24.94 5.34 -44.16
N GLY A 340 25.51 4.84 -45.26
CA GLY A 340 25.49 5.49 -46.56
C GLY A 340 24.07 5.68 -47.07
N PHE A 341 23.84 6.89 -47.58
CA PHE A 341 22.64 7.36 -48.25
C PHE A 341 22.40 6.59 -49.57
N VAL A 342 21.21 6.00 -49.73
CA VAL A 342 20.67 5.59 -51.05
C VAL A 342 19.22 6.08 -51.13
N PRO A 343 18.86 6.99 -52.06
CA PRO A 343 17.52 7.55 -52.12
C PRO A 343 16.61 6.77 -53.07
N GLY A 344 15.32 6.73 -52.71
CA GLY A 344 14.22 6.58 -53.66
C GLY A 344 13.44 5.27 -53.54
N LEU A 345 12.17 5.38 -53.14
CA LEU A 345 10.99 5.04 -53.96
C LEU A 345 9.73 5.05 -53.08
N SER A 346 8.86 6.04 -53.30
CA SER A 346 7.41 5.88 -53.09
C SER A 346 6.88 4.90 -54.15
N PRO A 347 5.73 4.23 -53.92
CA PRO A 347 4.48 4.85 -54.37
C PRO A 347 3.22 4.55 -53.53
N THR A 348 2.28 5.49 -53.66
CA THR A 348 0.83 5.42 -53.50
C THR A 348 0.17 4.21 -54.18
N ALA A 349 -0.91 3.66 -53.60
CA ALA A 349 -2.17 3.37 -54.33
C ALA A 349 -3.28 2.74 -53.43
N ASN A 350 -4.38 3.49 -53.38
CA ASN A 350 -5.81 3.15 -53.34
C ASN A 350 -6.35 1.72 -53.11
N LEU A 351 -7.39 1.72 -52.26
CA LEU A 351 -8.50 0.78 -52.05
C LEU A 351 -9.22 0.29 -53.33
N PRO A 352 -9.99 -0.81 -53.19
CA PRO A 352 -11.42 -0.70 -53.51
C PRO A 352 -12.38 -1.28 -52.44
N ARG A 353 -13.59 -0.70 -52.45
CA ARG A 353 -14.81 -1.06 -51.72
C ARG A 353 -15.48 -2.34 -52.25
N SER A 354 -16.24 -2.97 -51.35
CA SER A 354 -17.65 -3.41 -51.50
C SER A 354 -17.89 -4.90 -51.31
N ALA A 355 -18.67 -5.27 -50.29
CA ALA A 355 -19.97 -5.95 -50.46
C ALA A 355 -20.62 -6.23 -49.08
N ALA A 356 -21.88 -5.81 -48.95
CA ALA A 356 -22.79 -6.12 -47.86
C ALA A 356 -23.34 -7.55 -47.99
N VAL A 357 -23.60 -8.25 -46.88
CA VAL A 357 -24.56 -9.37 -46.80
C VAL A 357 -25.24 -9.38 -45.43
N GLU A 358 -26.53 -9.72 -45.48
CA GLU A 358 -27.61 -9.67 -44.50
C GLU A 358 -27.48 -10.54 -43.23
N GLN A 359 -28.20 -10.12 -42.19
CA GLN A 359 -28.68 -10.95 -41.07
C GLN A 359 -29.72 -11.99 -41.55
N PRO A 360 -30.04 -13.02 -40.74
CA PRO A 360 -31.33 -12.90 -40.04
C PRO A 360 -31.40 -13.49 -38.62
N ASN A 361 -32.35 -12.92 -37.89
CA ASN A 361 -32.95 -13.37 -36.63
C ASN A 361 -33.44 -14.82 -36.66
N SER A 362 -33.41 -15.49 -35.50
CA SER A 362 -34.57 -16.27 -35.05
C SER A 362 -34.63 -16.41 -33.53
N ALA A 363 -35.75 -15.95 -32.97
CA ALA A 363 -36.23 -16.26 -31.64
C ALA A 363 -37.14 -17.49 -31.72
N VAL A 364 -37.03 -18.42 -30.77
CA VAL A 364 -38.06 -19.43 -30.51
C VAL A 364 -38.24 -19.62 -29.01
N ARG A 365 -39.44 -19.27 -28.53
CA ARG A 365 -40.06 -19.73 -27.27
C ARG A 365 -40.72 -21.10 -27.51
N ASN A 366 -40.69 -22.00 -26.52
CA ASN A 366 -41.89 -22.41 -25.75
C ASN A 366 -41.68 -23.61 -24.81
N SER A 367 -42.31 -23.48 -23.62
CA SER A 367 -42.97 -24.47 -22.73
C SER A 367 -42.16 -25.63 -22.14
N ILE A 368 -42.29 -25.98 -20.85
CA ILE A 368 -43.40 -26.72 -20.19
C ILE A 368 -43.24 -26.48 -18.65
N GLY A 369 -44.25 -26.10 -17.84
CA GLY A 369 -45.31 -26.93 -17.22
C GLY A 369 -44.81 -27.66 -15.94
N SER A 370 -44.92 -27.10 -14.72
CA SER A 370 -46.00 -27.22 -13.70
C SER A 370 -45.84 -28.38 -12.68
N TYR A 371 -46.48 -28.19 -11.51
CA TYR A 371 -46.63 -29.03 -10.29
C TYR A 371 -45.55 -28.83 -9.21
N GLY A 372 -45.83 -28.57 -7.93
CA GLY A 372 -47.07 -28.59 -7.16
C GLY A 372 -46.82 -29.24 -5.78
N PHE A 373 -46.86 -28.42 -4.72
CA PHE A 373 -47.03 -28.65 -3.27
C PHE A 373 -47.43 -30.06 -2.73
N VAL A 374 -46.95 -30.44 -1.53
CA VAL A 374 -47.71 -30.58 -0.24
C VAL A 374 -46.95 -31.45 0.81
N ALA A 375 -46.77 -30.86 2.01
CA ALA A 375 -46.83 -31.32 3.42
C ALA A 375 -46.23 -32.65 3.98
N GLU A 376 -45.57 -32.46 5.14
CA GLU A 376 -45.46 -33.25 6.40
C GLU A 376 -46.71 -34.10 6.81
N PRO A 377 -46.69 -35.06 7.79
CA PRO A 377 -46.05 -34.92 9.12
C PRO A 377 -45.62 -36.17 9.93
N SER A 378 -45.06 -35.87 11.13
CA SER A 378 -45.22 -36.53 12.45
C SER A 378 -44.59 -37.90 12.77
N GLY A 379 -43.72 -37.91 13.80
CA GLY A 379 -44.13 -38.38 15.15
C GLY A 379 -43.51 -39.66 15.74
N ARG A 380 -42.83 -39.46 16.89
CA ARG A 380 -43.00 -40.19 18.19
C ARG A 380 -42.00 -41.30 18.61
N GLU A 381 -41.16 -40.93 19.60
CA GLU A 381 -40.89 -41.54 20.95
C GLU A 381 -41.29 -43.03 21.15
N ASP A 382 -40.57 -43.95 21.82
CA ASP A 382 -39.73 -43.98 23.05
C ASP A 382 -39.46 -45.52 23.34
N PRO A 383 -38.92 -46.08 24.46
CA PRO A 383 -37.95 -45.62 25.48
C PRO A 383 -37.00 -46.73 26.09
N VAL A 384 -36.08 -46.32 26.98
CA VAL A 384 -35.76 -46.90 28.34
C VAL A 384 -34.93 -48.20 28.56
N ARG A 385 -33.74 -48.04 29.20
CA ARG A 385 -33.33 -48.42 30.61
C ARG A 385 -32.03 -49.22 30.85
N SER A 386 -31.26 -48.66 31.80
CA SER A 386 -30.52 -49.29 32.95
C SER A 386 -29.34 -50.23 32.65
N SER A 387 -28.27 -50.35 33.44
CA SER A 387 -27.98 -50.02 34.86
C SER A 387 -26.49 -50.23 35.17
N GLY A 388 -25.90 -49.40 36.05
CA GLY A 388 -24.97 -49.73 37.15
C GLY A 388 -23.65 -50.49 36.85
N LEU A 389 -22.59 -50.48 37.66
CA LEU A 389 -22.20 -49.75 38.86
C LEU A 389 -20.75 -50.21 39.23
N ARG A 390 -19.81 -49.26 39.38
CA ARG A 390 -18.63 -49.23 40.31
C ARG A 390 -17.47 -50.26 40.24
N ARG A 391 -16.23 -49.71 40.25
CA ARG A 391 -15.11 -49.82 41.25
C ARG A 391 -13.79 -49.36 40.58
N LYS A 392 -12.79 -48.64 41.13
CA LYS A 392 -12.34 -48.07 42.43
C LYS A 392 -11.29 -46.97 42.11
N LEU A 393 -11.35 -45.75 42.68
CA LEU A 393 -10.51 -45.18 43.77
C LEU A 393 -8.97 -45.23 43.61
N PHE A 394 -8.28 -44.07 43.48
CA PHE A 394 -7.45 -43.38 44.49
C PHE A 394 -6.54 -42.28 43.86
N ILE A 395 -6.16 -41.29 44.68
CA ILE A 395 -5.16 -40.21 44.49
C ILE A 395 -5.69 -38.84 44.00
N THR A 396 -6.31 -38.06 44.90
CA THR A 396 -6.25 -36.59 44.88
C THR A 396 -6.46 -36.04 46.31
N ALA A 397 -5.40 -35.99 47.10
CA ALA A 397 -5.36 -35.22 48.36
C ALA A 397 -3.99 -34.56 48.63
N GLY A 398 -3.05 -34.60 47.69
CA GLY A 398 -1.71 -34.00 47.85
C GLY A 398 -1.50 -32.65 47.17
N ILE A 399 -2.36 -32.27 46.21
CA ILE A 399 -2.10 -31.09 45.35
C ILE A 399 -2.67 -29.79 45.95
N VAL A 400 -3.76 -29.86 46.74
CA VAL A 400 -4.39 -28.65 47.30
C VAL A 400 -3.61 -28.07 48.49
N ALA A 401 -2.88 -28.89 49.25
CA ALA A 401 -2.07 -28.41 50.38
C ALA A 401 -0.72 -27.79 49.95
N GLY A 402 -0.17 -28.20 48.80
CA GLY A 402 1.11 -27.69 48.29
C GLY A 402 1.01 -26.28 47.72
N VAL A 403 -0.09 -25.96 47.03
CA VAL A 403 -0.29 -24.65 46.39
C VAL A 403 -0.50 -23.55 47.43
N ALA A 404 -1.23 -23.83 48.51
CA ALA A 404 -1.47 -22.85 49.58
C ALA A 404 -0.18 -22.49 50.37
N ALA A 405 0.72 -23.45 50.56
CA ALA A 405 1.99 -23.22 51.26
C ALA A 405 2.97 -22.37 50.43
N VAL A 406 3.00 -22.56 49.11
CA VAL A 406 3.86 -21.77 48.20
C VAL A 406 3.37 -20.33 48.09
N VAL A 407 2.06 -20.12 48.04
CA VAL A 407 1.47 -18.76 48.02
C VAL A 407 1.75 -18.00 49.32
N ALA A 408 1.68 -18.66 50.48
CA ALA A 408 1.99 -18.02 51.76
C ALA A 408 3.47 -17.62 51.90
N VAL A 409 4.39 -18.43 51.37
CA VAL A 409 5.83 -18.12 51.37
C VAL A 409 6.16 -16.98 50.41
N LEU A 410 5.50 -16.93 49.24
CA LEU A 410 5.64 -15.83 48.30
C LEU A 410 5.07 -14.53 48.86
N TYR A 411 3.95 -14.58 49.60
CA TYR A 411 3.37 -13.40 50.23
C TYR A 411 4.27 -12.82 51.33
N GLN A 412 4.92 -13.68 52.13
CA GLN A 412 5.88 -13.26 53.16
C GLN A 412 7.20 -12.70 52.57
N ALA A 413 7.60 -13.16 51.38
CA ALA A 413 8.79 -12.64 50.69
C ALA A 413 8.57 -11.22 50.13
N VAL A 414 7.34 -10.89 49.70
CA VAL A 414 6.99 -9.57 49.16
C VAL A 414 6.92 -8.50 50.26
N GLU A 415 6.42 -8.83 51.45
CA GLU A 415 6.44 -7.89 52.59
C GLU A 415 7.85 -7.65 53.16
N PHE A 416 8.73 -8.67 53.15
CA PHE A 416 10.12 -8.53 53.61
C PHE A 416 10.98 -7.66 52.66
N ALA A 417 10.68 -7.70 51.35
CA ALA A 417 11.31 -6.82 50.36
C ALA A 417 10.83 -5.36 50.47
N ALA A 418 9.58 -5.14 50.89
CA ALA A 418 9.01 -3.81 51.12
C ALA A 418 9.51 -3.14 52.42
N SER A 419 10.09 -3.89 53.35
CA SER A 419 10.53 -3.40 54.66
C SER A 419 11.97 -2.87 54.73
N GLN A 420 12.78 -2.94 53.66
CA GLN A 420 14.22 -2.58 53.72
C GLN A 420 14.60 -1.19 53.21
N ASN A 421 13.65 -0.33 52.80
CA ASN A 421 13.96 1.04 52.41
C ASN A 421 13.20 2.08 53.26
N ALA A 422 13.52 2.12 54.54
CA ALA A 422 13.21 3.28 55.40
C ALA A 422 14.50 3.78 56.06
N GLY A 423 15.08 4.84 55.50
CA GLY A 423 16.22 5.53 56.07
C GLY A 423 16.53 6.84 55.34
N HIS A 424 15.99 7.95 55.83
CA HIS A 424 16.50 9.31 55.54
C HIS A 424 17.58 9.67 56.58
N PRO A 425 18.59 10.47 56.21
CA PRO A 425 18.61 11.82 56.78
C PRO A 425 18.98 12.94 55.80
N SER A 426 18.16 13.99 55.88
CA SER A 426 18.40 15.45 55.77
C SER A 426 19.63 16.01 55.03
N GLY A 427 19.33 16.80 53.99
CA GLY A 427 19.61 18.24 53.98
C GLY A 427 20.80 18.77 53.16
N VAL A 428 20.56 19.14 51.90
CA VAL A 428 21.32 20.17 51.16
C VAL A 428 20.34 20.94 50.26
N PRO A 429 20.33 22.29 50.22
CA PRO A 429 19.41 23.04 49.37
C PRO A 429 19.93 22.99 47.93
N GLN A 430 19.29 22.18 47.08
CA GLN A 430 19.63 22.12 45.66
C GLN A 430 18.63 22.92 44.84
N GLN A 431 19.23 23.81 44.05
CA GLN A 431 18.63 24.70 43.08
C GLN A 431 17.55 23.99 42.25
N ARG A 432 16.50 24.76 41.93
CA ARG A 432 15.37 24.36 41.09
C ARG A 432 15.92 23.89 39.73
N ARG A 433 16.17 22.58 39.63
CA ARG A 433 16.46 21.86 38.40
C ARG A 433 15.11 21.63 37.75
N THR A 434 14.93 22.08 36.52
CA THR A 434 13.80 21.70 35.67
C THR A 434 13.76 20.16 35.66
N GLU A 435 12.74 19.60 36.30
CA GLU A 435 12.56 18.17 36.45
C GLU A 435 12.20 17.61 35.08
N GLU A 436 13.14 16.85 34.51
CA GLU A 436 12.92 16.05 33.31
C GLU A 436 11.80 15.05 33.64
N VAL A 437 10.67 15.18 32.95
CA VAL A 437 9.51 14.31 33.14
C VAL A 437 9.94 12.89 32.78
N ARG A 438 10.14 12.03 33.79
CA ARG A 438 10.53 10.63 33.57
C ARG A 438 9.29 9.79 33.38
N ILE A 439 9.20 9.12 32.23
CA ILE A 439 8.21 8.07 31.98
C ILE A 439 8.33 7.00 33.07
N PRO A 440 7.22 6.61 33.73
CA PRO A 440 7.23 5.52 34.71
C PRO A 440 7.75 4.20 34.09
N PRO A 441 8.42 3.33 34.87
CA PRO A 441 8.76 1.99 34.38
C PRO A 441 7.50 1.20 33.98
N GLY A 442 7.61 0.33 32.98
CA GLY A 442 6.49 -0.45 32.43
C GLY A 442 5.89 0.12 31.13
N PHE A 443 6.51 1.17 30.57
CA PHE A 443 6.15 1.74 29.27
C PHE A 443 7.35 1.75 28.35
N VAL A 444 7.07 1.68 27.04
CA VAL A 444 8.13 1.78 26.02
C VAL A 444 8.76 3.18 26.06
N PRO A 445 10.10 3.28 26.08
CA PRO A 445 10.77 4.58 26.09
C PRO A 445 10.40 5.42 24.87
N LEU A 446 9.88 6.62 25.08
CA LEU A 446 9.50 7.55 24.01
C LEU A 446 10.72 8.25 23.40
N PRO A 447 10.63 8.67 22.12
CA PRO A 447 11.70 9.45 21.49
C PRO A 447 11.85 10.80 22.19
N THR A 448 13.04 11.39 22.14
CA THR A 448 13.27 12.72 22.74
C THR A 448 13.22 13.81 21.69
N ARG A 449 12.45 14.86 21.95
CA ARG A 449 12.39 16.05 21.10
C ARG A 449 13.72 16.83 21.19
N GLN A 450 14.41 16.99 20.06
CA GLN A 450 15.71 17.69 20.03
C GLN A 450 15.58 19.18 20.42
N THR A 451 14.48 19.82 20.02
CA THR A 451 14.18 21.21 20.34
C THR A 451 12.87 21.28 21.13
N PRO A 452 12.91 21.54 22.45
CA PRO A 452 11.70 21.63 23.27
C PRO A 452 10.74 22.71 22.76
N SER A 453 9.44 22.43 22.85
CA SER A 453 8.40 23.41 22.54
C SER A 453 8.38 24.56 23.55
N ALA A 454 7.89 25.73 23.12
CA ALA A 454 7.55 26.81 24.04
C ALA A 454 6.50 26.30 25.05
N ASP A 455 6.61 26.70 26.32
CA ASP A 455 5.72 26.28 27.39
C ASP A 455 5.19 27.53 28.13
N PRO A 456 3.89 27.85 28.00
CA PRO A 456 2.87 27.13 27.22
C PRO A 456 3.09 27.26 25.70
N VAL A 457 2.56 26.31 24.94
CA VAL A 457 2.52 26.37 23.47
C VAL A 457 1.15 26.86 23.02
N LYS A 458 1.12 27.67 21.96
CA LYS A 458 -0.13 28.12 21.37
C LYS A 458 -0.63 27.10 20.35
N CYS A 459 -1.76 26.45 20.64
CA CYS A 459 -2.43 25.55 19.72
C CYS A 459 -3.62 26.26 19.06
N ASP A 460 -3.77 26.03 17.76
CA ASP A 460 -4.83 26.63 16.94
C ASP A 460 -5.76 25.53 16.43
N TYR A 461 -6.90 25.39 17.12
CA TYR A 461 -8.01 24.49 16.79
C TYR A 461 -9.09 25.32 16.10
N ARG A 462 -9.21 25.17 14.78
CA ARG A 462 -10.13 25.96 13.97
C ARG A 462 -11.41 25.17 13.73
N PRO A 463 -12.58 25.69 14.12
CA PRO A 463 -13.84 25.07 13.75
C PRO A 463 -13.92 24.85 12.24
N ASP A 464 -14.27 23.64 11.81
CA ASP A 464 -14.42 23.28 10.39
C ASP A 464 -15.80 23.63 9.82
N GLY A 465 -16.75 23.99 10.68
CA GLY A 465 -18.11 24.38 10.30
C GLY A 465 -19.06 23.20 10.09
N SER A 466 -18.68 21.99 10.51
CA SER A 466 -19.56 20.83 10.50
C SER A 466 -20.67 20.96 11.56
N GLU A 467 -21.93 20.76 11.15
CA GLU A 467 -23.09 20.70 12.07
C GLU A 467 -23.22 19.31 12.76
N ARG A 468 -22.35 18.35 12.39
CA ARG A 468 -22.38 16.98 12.92
C ARG A 468 -21.59 16.90 14.22
N LEU A 469 -22.31 17.14 15.31
CA LEU A 469 -22.12 16.63 16.68
C LEU A 469 -20.72 16.09 17.01
N ALA A 470 -19.71 16.97 17.08
CA ALA A 470 -18.76 16.84 18.18
C ALA A 470 -19.56 17.00 19.49
N PRO A 471 -19.25 16.25 20.56
CA PRO A 471 -19.84 16.50 21.86
C PRO A 471 -19.51 17.94 22.28
N GLU A 472 -20.47 18.63 22.91
CA GLU A 472 -20.50 20.10 23.05
C GLU A 472 -19.14 20.78 23.30
N GLY A 473 -18.56 21.37 22.26
CA GLY A 473 -17.46 22.34 22.40
C GLY A 473 -16.35 22.15 21.37
N ALA A 474 -16.32 23.02 20.36
CA ALA A 474 -15.09 23.27 19.62
C ALA A 474 -13.98 23.62 20.64
N GLN A 475 -12.89 22.87 20.63
CA GLN A 475 -11.79 23.08 21.56
C GLN A 475 -11.30 24.53 21.45
N ALA A 476 -11.30 25.28 22.55
CA ALA A 476 -10.89 26.67 22.52
C ALA A 476 -9.38 26.76 22.22
N SER A 477 -9.02 27.31 21.05
CA SER A 477 -7.63 27.70 20.75
C SER A 477 -7.04 28.51 21.91
N GLY A 478 -5.85 28.12 22.37
CA GLY A 478 -5.30 28.66 23.61
C GLY A 478 -3.87 28.22 23.90
N ASP A 479 -3.37 28.71 25.03
CA ASP A 479 -2.08 28.34 25.60
C ASP A 479 -2.21 27.00 26.34
N VAL A 480 -1.59 25.94 25.81
CA VAL A 480 -1.63 24.60 26.40
C VAL A 480 -0.28 24.23 27.01
N PRO A 481 -0.23 23.44 28.09
CA PRO A 481 1.03 22.98 28.68
C PRO A 481 1.85 22.17 27.66
N ALA A 482 3.14 22.48 27.53
CA ALA A 482 4.05 21.73 26.66
C ALA A 482 4.86 20.67 27.40
N LYS A 483 4.48 20.35 28.64
CA LYS A 483 5.16 19.39 29.53
C LYS A 483 4.17 18.64 30.39
N GLY A 484 4.57 17.45 30.83
CA GLY A 484 3.82 16.59 31.74
C GLY A 484 3.23 15.37 31.03
N ILE A 485 3.07 14.29 31.80
CA ILE A 485 2.42 13.06 31.37
C ILE A 485 0.94 13.10 31.72
N VAL A 486 0.09 12.68 30.79
CA VAL A 486 -1.32 12.34 31.02
C VAL A 486 -1.42 10.83 31.04
N ARG A 487 -2.19 10.26 31.99
CA ARG A 487 -2.50 8.83 31.95
C ARG A 487 -3.82 8.63 31.22
N ALA A 488 -3.88 7.60 30.38
CA ALA A 488 -5.09 7.22 29.68
C ALA A 488 -5.30 5.70 29.79
N THR A 489 -6.54 5.26 29.83
CA THR A 489 -6.90 3.85 29.71
C THR A 489 -7.88 3.69 28.56
N ILE A 490 -7.45 2.97 27.53
CA ILE A 490 -8.30 2.64 26.38
C ILE A 490 -9.03 1.34 26.73
N ASN A 491 -10.29 1.42 27.11
CA ASN A 491 -11.10 0.27 27.46
C ASN A 491 -11.65 -0.35 26.19
N THR A 492 -11.34 -1.61 25.90
CA THR A 492 -11.80 -2.32 24.70
C THR A 492 -12.68 -3.52 25.06
N ASN A 493 -13.35 -4.11 24.06
CA ASN A 493 -14.04 -5.40 24.23
C ASN A 493 -13.09 -6.56 24.59
N VAL A 494 -11.78 -6.43 24.36
CA VAL A 494 -10.79 -7.48 24.61
C VAL A 494 -9.93 -7.25 25.85
N GLY A 495 -10.07 -6.11 26.52
CA GLY A 495 -9.34 -5.75 27.73
C GLY A 495 -9.06 -4.26 27.85
N ALA A 496 -8.60 -3.82 29.02
CA ALA A 496 -8.13 -2.46 29.22
C ALA A 496 -6.69 -2.33 28.72
N ILE A 497 -6.38 -1.26 27.99
CA ILE A 497 -5.05 -0.96 27.45
C ILE A 497 -4.57 0.34 28.13
N PRO A 498 -3.78 0.25 29.22
CA PRO A 498 -3.23 1.43 29.88
C PRO A 498 -2.15 2.08 29.01
N ALA A 499 -2.16 3.41 28.95
CA ALA A 499 -1.27 4.23 28.15
C ALA A 499 -0.88 5.53 28.86
N ILE A 500 0.19 6.16 28.37
CA ILE A 500 0.61 7.50 28.75
C ILE A 500 0.70 8.39 27.52
N LEU A 501 0.33 9.66 27.68
CA LEU A 501 0.48 10.71 26.67
C LEU A 501 1.50 11.73 27.17
N ASP A 502 2.50 12.08 26.35
CA ASP A 502 3.57 12.98 26.75
C ASP A 502 3.46 14.32 26.01
N ARG A 503 3.09 15.36 26.75
CA ARG A 503 2.93 16.72 26.19
C ARG A 503 4.25 17.31 25.68
N SER A 504 5.40 16.80 26.10
CA SER A 504 6.71 17.24 25.60
C SER A 504 7.01 16.73 24.19
N LEU A 505 6.35 15.65 23.77
CA LEU A 505 6.40 15.15 22.40
C LEU A 505 5.57 16.05 21.53
N ALA A 506 4.24 15.99 21.69
CA ALA A 506 3.24 16.59 20.81
C ALA A 506 2.12 17.28 21.60
N PRO A 507 2.38 18.49 22.14
CA PRO A 507 1.47 19.12 23.09
C PRO A 507 0.07 19.43 22.54
N CYS A 508 -0.02 19.86 21.27
CA CYS A 508 -1.33 20.11 20.66
C CYS A 508 -2.08 18.82 20.33
N THR A 509 -1.38 17.75 19.96
CA THR A 509 -1.99 16.44 19.71
C THR A 509 -2.49 15.81 21.00
N VAL A 510 -1.69 15.83 22.07
CA VAL A 510 -2.12 15.36 23.40
C VAL A 510 -3.34 16.14 23.88
N ASN A 511 -3.32 17.46 23.77
CA ASN A 511 -4.45 18.30 24.18
C ASN A 511 -5.72 18.03 23.34
N SER A 512 -5.58 17.77 22.04
CA SER A 512 -6.70 17.37 21.16
C SER A 512 -7.28 16.02 21.58
N PHE A 513 -6.41 15.01 21.71
CA PHE A 513 -6.79 13.66 22.07
C PHE A 513 -7.53 13.61 23.42
N VAL A 514 -7.00 14.30 24.44
CA VAL A 514 -7.64 14.38 25.77
C VAL A 514 -9.03 14.98 25.68
N HIS A 515 -9.18 16.11 24.99
CA HIS A 515 -10.48 16.76 24.83
C HIS A 515 -11.47 15.85 24.12
N LEU A 516 -11.08 15.24 23.00
CA LEU A 516 -11.93 14.31 22.25
C LEU A 516 -12.33 13.09 23.09
N ALA A 517 -11.39 12.50 23.84
CA ALA A 517 -11.64 11.37 24.72
C ALA A 517 -12.60 11.72 25.89
N GLU A 518 -12.39 12.83 26.59
CA GLU A 518 -13.27 13.28 27.69
C GLU A 518 -14.71 13.54 27.24
N HIS A 519 -14.88 13.84 25.96
CA HIS A 519 -16.17 14.10 25.33
C HIS A 519 -16.78 12.83 24.71
N GLY A 520 -16.10 11.68 24.77
CA GLY A 520 -16.61 10.39 24.28
C GLY A 520 -16.49 10.22 22.76
N PHE A 521 -15.61 10.98 22.09
CA PHE A 521 -15.43 10.92 20.64
C PHE A 521 -14.93 9.55 20.15
N TYR A 522 -14.12 8.86 20.97
CA TYR A 522 -13.58 7.53 20.65
C TYR A 522 -14.45 6.38 21.19
N ASP A 523 -15.57 6.68 21.85
CA ASP A 523 -16.42 5.66 22.44
C ASP A 523 -17.14 4.84 21.36
N SER A 524 -17.26 3.53 21.58
CA SER A 524 -17.88 2.59 20.64
C SER A 524 -17.26 2.56 19.23
N THR A 525 -15.98 2.94 19.08
CA THR A 525 -15.31 2.99 17.77
C THR A 525 -14.59 1.68 17.42
N ARG A 526 -14.52 1.36 16.12
CA ARG A 526 -13.80 0.19 15.59
C ARG A 526 -12.31 0.49 15.45
N CYS A 527 -11.48 -0.50 15.70
CA CYS A 527 -10.09 -0.51 15.26
C CYS A 527 -9.91 -1.40 14.03
N SER A 528 -8.97 -1.03 13.17
CA SER A 528 -8.62 -1.77 11.95
C SER A 528 -7.10 -1.95 11.85
N GLY A 529 -6.63 -3.00 11.18
CA GLY A 529 -5.19 -3.24 10.99
C GLY A 529 -4.63 -4.44 11.75
N GLY A 530 -5.44 -5.41 12.18
CA GLY A 530 -4.95 -6.63 12.85
C GLY A 530 -4.03 -7.53 12.01
N ASN A 531 -3.90 -7.24 10.70
CA ASN A 531 -3.04 -7.92 9.74
C ASN A 531 -1.80 -7.10 9.33
N VAL A 532 -1.58 -5.93 9.94
CA VAL A 532 -0.40 -5.07 9.76
C VAL A 532 0.19 -4.71 11.15
N PRO A 533 1.44 -4.20 11.27
CA PRO A 533 2.12 -3.92 12.55
C PRO A 533 1.47 -2.96 13.56
N SER A 534 0.29 -2.40 13.26
CA SER A 534 -0.36 -1.34 14.02
C SER A 534 -1.89 -1.40 13.88
N LEU A 535 -2.61 -1.03 14.93
CA LEU A 535 -4.07 -0.82 14.87
C LEU A 535 -4.37 0.66 14.68
N VAL A 536 -5.20 0.99 13.70
CA VAL A 536 -5.77 2.33 13.52
C VAL A 536 -7.17 2.36 14.10
N CYS A 537 -7.39 3.24 15.06
CA CYS A 537 -8.61 3.39 15.83
C CYS A 537 -9.18 4.81 15.71
N GLY A 538 -10.47 4.90 15.43
CA GLY A 538 -11.17 6.17 15.35
C GLY A 538 -12.46 6.05 14.53
N PRO A 539 -13.34 7.06 14.59
CA PRO A 539 -14.70 6.95 14.08
C PRO A 539 -14.85 7.13 12.56
N VAL A 540 -13.79 7.00 11.76
CA VAL A 540 -13.82 7.16 10.29
C VAL A 540 -14.81 6.22 9.60
N GLN A 541 -15.14 5.07 10.19
CA GLN A 541 -16.15 4.15 9.64
C GLN A 541 -17.61 4.59 9.89
N ASP A 542 -17.84 5.50 10.85
CA ASP A 542 -19.17 5.94 11.29
C ASP A 542 -19.50 7.40 10.91
N GLY A 543 -18.54 8.13 10.33
CA GLY A 543 -18.75 9.47 9.78
C GLY A 543 -18.98 10.57 10.83
N LEU A 544 -18.44 10.37 12.04
CA LEU A 544 -18.34 11.40 13.09
C LEU A 544 -17.20 12.37 12.78
N ASP A 545 -17.44 13.64 13.07
CA ASP A 545 -16.54 14.74 12.74
C ASP A 545 -16.00 15.34 14.06
N PRO A 546 -14.67 15.56 14.20
CA PRO A 546 -14.11 16.22 15.40
C PRO A 546 -14.64 17.65 15.62
N GLY A 547 -15.22 18.29 14.59
CA GLY A 547 -15.77 19.64 14.68
C GLY A 547 -14.72 20.75 14.73
N PHE A 548 -13.44 20.39 14.57
CA PHE A 548 -12.32 21.29 14.41
C PHE A 548 -11.17 20.64 13.64
N THR A 549 -10.39 21.49 12.97
CA THR A 549 -9.11 21.15 12.36
C THR A 549 -7.98 21.75 13.19
N TRP A 550 -6.82 21.10 13.23
CA TRP A 550 -5.61 21.69 13.80
C TRP A 550 -4.40 21.39 12.92
N THR A 551 -3.35 22.19 13.08
CA THR A 551 -2.11 21.97 12.33
C THR A 551 -1.24 20.95 13.06
N GLU A 552 -1.37 19.68 12.68
CA GLU A 552 -0.43 18.61 13.01
C GLU A 552 0.93 18.88 12.33
N LYS A 553 2.03 18.82 13.09
CA LYS A 553 3.38 19.00 12.54
C LYS A 553 4.09 17.70 12.19
N GLY A 554 3.43 16.56 12.35
CA GLY A 554 4.03 15.27 12.04
C GLY A 554 5.30 15.04 12.87
N GLU A 555 5.16 15.18 14.19
CA GLU A 555 6.32 15.16 15.07
C GLU A 555 6.83 13.72 15.18
N PHE A 556 8.14 13.54 14.93
CA PHE A 556 8.79 12.23 14.83
C PHE A 556 8.43 11.38 13.59
N ASN A 557 7.86 11.98 12.53
CA ASN A 557 7.58 11.31 11.24
C ASN A 557 8.77 10.61 10.53
N LYS A 558 10.01 10.85 10.96
CA LYS A 558 11.24 10.22 10.41
C LYS A 558 11.81 9.13 11.33
N SER A 559 11.18 8.91 12.48
CA SER A 559 11.60 7.92 13.47
C SER A 559 10.98 6.58 13.13
N ALA A 560 11.69 5.49 13.45
CA ALA A 560 11.06 4.17 13.44
C ALA A 560 9.92 4.14 14.46
N HIS A 561 8.80 3.54 14.07
CA HIS A 561 7.67 3.31 14.96
C HIS A 561 7.95 2.02 15.71
N LEU A 562 8.24 2.16 17.00
CA LEU A 562 8.53 1.02 17.85
C LEU A 562 7.23 0.47 18.42
N ARG A 563 7.23 -0.84 18.66
CA ARG A 563 6.18 -1.50 19.43
C ARG A 563 5.92 -0.71 20.71
N GLY A 564 4.65 -0.46 21.00
CA GLY A 564 4.17 0.28 22.16
C GLY A 564 4.03 1.79 21.95
N TYR A 565 4.24 2.33 20.76
CA TYR A 565 3.95 3.74 20.50
C TYR A 565 2.47 4.00 20.22
N LEU A 566 2.01 5.15 20.71
CA LEU A 566 0.76 5.78 20.30
C LEU A 566 1.06 6.88 19.29
N THR A 567 0.36 6.81 18.17
CA THR A 567 0.59 7.69 17.02
C THR A 567 -0.70 8.35 16.59
N MET A 568 -0.66 9.61 16.20
CA MET A 568 -1.82 10.31 15.65
C MET A 568 -1.65 10.44 14.14
N SER A 569 -2.68 10.09 13.38
CA SER A 569 -2.69 10.31 11.94
C SER A 569 -2.61 11.81 11.64
N THR A 570 -1.82 12.19 10.64
CA THR A 570 -1.79 13.60 10.17
C THR A 570 -2.93 13.94 9.20
N SER A 571 -3.96 13.09 9.10
CA SER A 571 -5.19 13.36 8.36
C SER A 571 -6.09 14.37 9.06
N ASP A 572 -7.09 14.91 8.34
CA ASP A 572 -8.13 15.78 8.93
C ASP A 572 -9.06 15.04 9.92
N GLN A 573 -8.85 13.73 10.11
CA GLN A 573 -9.55 12.89 11.08
C GLN A 573 -8.58 12.48 12.20
N PRO A 574 -8.98 12.60 13.49
CA PRO A 574 -8.14 12.32 14.65
C PRO A 574 -8.02 10.80 14.92
N ASP A 575 -7.78 10.00 13.89
CA ASP A 575 -7.55 8.56 14.06
C ASP A 575 -6.17 8.34 14.69
N PHE A 576 -6.11 7.48 15.71
CA PHE A 576 -4.87 7.16 16.40
C PHE A 576 -4.45 5.71 16.16
N GLY A 577 -3.15 5.52 16.02
CA GLY A 577 -2.47 4.24 15.90
C GLY A 577 -2.01 3.69 17.25
N MET A 578 -2.15 2.38 17.43
CA MET A 578 -1.52 1.59 18.47
C MET A 578 -0.53 0.62 17.83
N ASP A 579 0.76 0.96 17.87
CA ASP A 579 1.81 0.17 17.27
C ASP A 579 2.13 -1.03 18.16
N PHE A 580 1.98 -2.25 17.65
CA PHE A 580 2.29 -3.47 18.40
C PHE A 580 3.44 -4.27 17.79
N GLU A 581 4.01 -3.83 16.68
CA GLU A 581 5.26 -4.33 16.12
C GLU A 581 6.15 -3.19 15.63
N ASP A 582 7.47 -3.42 15.67
CA ASP A 582 8.44 -2.49 15.12
C ASP A 582 8.27 -2.40 13.61
N HIS A 583 8.10 -1.19 13.09
CA HIS A 583 8.00 -0.94 11.65
C HIS A 583 8.51 0.44 11.28
N GLN A 584 8.82 0.63 10.00
CA GLN A 584 8.96 1.98 9.46
C GLN A 584 7.57 2.47 9.09
N SER A 585 7.15 3.60 9.66
CA SER A 585 5.85 4.18 9.29
C SER A 585 5.83 4.53 7.81
N LEU A 586 4.82 4.02 7.10
CA LEU A 586 4.59 4.32 5.69
C LEU A 586 3.89 5.67 5.49
N PHE A 587 3.45 6.31 6.58
CA PHE A 587 2.69 7.56 6.59
C PHE A 587 3.25 8.56 7.60
N ALA A 588 2.94 9.83 7.39
CA ALA A 588 3.17 10.87 8.39
C ALA A 588 2.25 10.62 9.60
N ALA A 589 2.84 10.43 10.78
CA ALA A 589 2.11 10.17 12.01
C ALA A 589 2.88 10.75 13.21
N THR A 590 2.16 11.46 14.07
CA THR A 590 2.72 12.15 15.22
C THR A 590 2.81 11.20 16.41
N ILE A 591 4.02 10.88 16.89
CA ILE A 591 4.18 10.09 18.14
C ILE A 591 3.81 10.99 19.33
N PHE A 592 2.83 10.58 20.12
CA PHE A 592 2.30 11.38 21.23
C PHE A 592 2.23 10.65 22.58
N GLY A 593 2.49 9.34 22.60
CA GLY A 593 2.36 8.54 23.82
C GLY A 593 2.91 7.13 23.68
N ALA A 594 2.82 6.37 24.77
CA ALA A 594 3.24 4.97 24.83
C ALA A 594 2.18 4.11 25.52
N ILE A 595 2.10 2.85 25.10
CA ILE A 595 1.30 1.78 25.67
C ILE A 595 2.13 1.07 26.75
N SER A 596 1.47 0.68 27.83
CA SER A 596 2.07 -0.14 28.89
C SER A 596 2.40 -1.55 28.40
N GLU A 597 3.31 -2.23 29.10
CA GLU A 597 3.55 -3.66 28.90
C GLU A 597 2.26 -4.47 29.09
N GLU A 598 1.46 -4.16 30.11
CA GLU A 598 0.17 -4.83 30.36
C GLU A 598 -0.83 -4.60 29.22
N GLY A 599 -0.87 -3.41 28.64
CA GLY A 599 -1.72 -3.11 27.49
C GLY A 599 -1.27 -3.83 26.21
N LEU A 600 0.04 -3.95 26.02
CA LEU A 600 0.63 -4.71 24.92
C LEU A 600 0.36 -6.22 25.03
N GLU A 601 0.32 -6.78 26.24
CA GLU A 601 -0.07 -8.17 26.48
C GLU A 601 -1.54 -8.43 26.10
N VAL A 602 -2.44 -7.46 26.34
CA VAL A 602 -3.85 -7.54 25.89
C VAL A 602 -3.93 -7.63 24.37
N ILE A 603 -3.16 -6.80 23.66
CA ILE A 603 -3.11 -6.80 22.19
C ILE A 603 -2.52 -8.12 21.67
N ASP A 604 -1.39 -8.58 22.22
CA ASP A 604 -0.74 -9.81 21.81
C ASP A 604 -1.62 -11.05 22.04
N GLY A 605 -2.38 -11.07 23.14
CA GLY A 605 -3.27 -12.16 23.49
C GLY A 605 -4.38 -12.42 22.45
N LYS A 606 -4.63 -11.45 21.55
CA LYS A 606 -5.64 -11.54 20.49
C LYS A 606 -5.04 -11.68 19.09
N ARG A 607 -3.72 -11.77 18.97
CA ARG A 607 -3.01 -11.94 17.70
C ARG A 607 -3.08 -13.41 17.21
N GLY A 608 -3.53 -13.62 15.98
CA GLY A 608 -3.47 -14.95 15.32
C GLY A 608 -4.71 -15.86 15.44
N GLY A 609 -5.86 -15.37 15.91
CA GLY A 609 -7.13 -16.11 15.95
C GLY A 609 -7.78 -16.26 14.56
N SER A 610 -7.22 -17.10 13.69
CA SER A 610 -7.85 -17.44 12.41
C SER A 610 -8.80 -18.64 12.58
N GLY A 611 -10.11 -18.39 12.45
CA GLY A 611 -11.07 -19.44 12.09
C GLY A 611 -12.26 -19.70 13.01
N ASP A 612 -12.48 -18.92 14.07
CA ASP A 612 -13.68 -19.06 14.90
C ASP A 612 -14.44 -17.71 14.96
N PRO A 613 -15.70 -17.63 14.47
CA PRO A 613 -16.50 -16.40 14.49
C PRO A 613 -16.83 -15.91 15.91
N ASP A 614 -16.59 -16.71 16.95
CA ASP A 614 -16.74 -16.33 18.36
C ASP A 614 -15.40 -15.93 19.03
N ASN A 615 -14.28 -15.89 18.30
CA ASN A 615 -12.98 -15.55 18.88
C ASN A 615 -12.60 -14.09 18.56
N ASP A 616 -12.54 -13.27 19.62
CA ASP A 616 -12.06 -11.88 19.68
C ASP A 616 -10.69 -11.67 19.00
N SER A 617 -10.65 -11.62 17.67
CA SER A 617 -9.45 -11.26 16.92
C SER A 617 -9.22 -9.75 16.95
N LEU A 618 -7.99 -9.30 16.67
CA LEU A 618 -7.67 -7.87 16.55
C LEU A 618 -8.53 -7.14 15.50
N ASP A 619 -9.05 -7.84 14.48
CA ASP A 619 -9.96 -7.29 13.47
C ASP A 619 -11.39 -7.03 14.02
N SER A 620 -11.68 -7.51 15.24
CA SER A 620 -12.93 -7.27 15.97
C SER A 620 -12.76 -6.35 17.18
N LEU A 621 -11.58 -5.72 17.34
CA LEU A 621 -11.30 -4.84 18.45
C LEU A 621 -12.14 -3.56 18.35
N MET A 622 -12.87 -3.28 19.43
CA MET A 622 -13.75 -2.14 19.59
C MET A 622 -13.33 -1.38 20.84
N ILE A 623 -13.21 -0.06 20.74
CA ILE A 623 -13.06 0.82 21.89
C ILE A 623 -14.43 1.00 22.52
N ASN A 624 -14.55 0.67 23.79
CA ASN A 624 -15.74 0.95 24.59
C ASN A 624 -15.71 2.40 25.06
N THR A 625 -14.64 2.78 25.77
CA THR A 625 -14.38 4.14 26.26
C THR A 625 -12.88 4.45 26.31
N VAL A 626 -12.54 5.74 26.37
CA VAL A 626 -11.17 6.20 26.68
C VAL A 626 -11.21 7.07 27.93
N ASP A 627 -10.70 6.55 29.05
CA ASP A 627 -10.66 7.26 30.32
C ASP A 627 -9.33 8.01 30.46
N VAL A 628 -9.37 9.32 30.75
CA VAL A 628 -8.18 10.16 30.87
C VAL A 628 -8.05 10.72 32.29
N GLU A 629 -6.85 10.62 32.86
CA GLU A 629 -6.46 11.25 34.12
C GLU A 629 -5.48 12.39 33.83
N VAL A 630 -6.00 13.63 33.84
CA VAL A 630 -5.30 14.86 33.41
C VAL A 630 -4.45 15.49 34.52
#